data_AF-A0A841Q1J9-F1
#
_entry.id   AF-A0A841Q1J9-F1
#
_cell.length_a   1.000
_cell.length_b   1.000
_cell.length_c   1.000
_cell.angle_alpha   90.00
_cell.angle_beta   90.00
_cell.angle_gamma   90.00
#
_symmetry.space_group_name_H-M   'P 1'
#
loop_
_entity.id
_entity.type
_entity.pdbx_description
1 polymer ?
#
loop_
_entity_poly.entity_id
_entity_poly.type
_entity_poly.pdbx_seq_one_letter_code
_entity_poly.pdbx_strand_id
1 'polypeptide(L)'
;MRKLLISIAIAPILFIVFLIYNHKQIPTKDDVFKITENWSPVTEKVYIVRKVDGEWISIFRNTHTIFFARLEQNVLGFWEMKDEVGTESPLVSTHYPPKQDEELTWGASGRGVEDSAYYFGQIINPNIKEIKVETQKNSLEDLII
;
A
#
# COMPACT_ATOMS: atom_id res chain seq x y z
N MET A 1 -19.23 45.50 -5.51
CA MET A 1 -18.52 44.74 -6.58
C MET A 1 -17.05 44.47 -6.25
N ARG A 2 -16.22 45.48 -5.90
CA ARG A 2 -14.79 45.28 -5.59
C ARG A 2 -14.50 44.22 -4.52
N LYS A 3 -15.25 44.20 -3.41
CA LYS A 3 -15.12 43.16 -2.36
C LYS A 3 -15.45 41.75 -2.86
N LEU A 4 -16.44 41.64 -3.74
CA LEU A 4 -16.91 40.37 -4.31
C LEU A 4 -15.88 39.81 -5.30
N LEU A 5 -15.28 40.67 -6.14
CA LEU A 5 -14.17 40.31 -7.03
C LEU A 5 -12.92 39.86 -6.26
N ILE A 6 -12.60 40.52 -5.14
CA ILE A 6 -11.48 40.13 -4.26
C ILE A 6 -11.75 38.76 -3.62
N SER A 7 -12.96 38.52 -3.10
CA SER A 7 -13.33 37.21 -2.54
C SER A 7 -13.25 36.09 -3.57
N ILE A 8 -13.73 36.34 -4.81
CA ILE A 8 -13.62 35.37 -5.91
C ILE A 8 -12.16 35.08 -6.25
N ALA A 9 -11.27 36.07 -6.19
CA ALA A 9 -9.85 35.86 -6.45
C ALA A 9 -9.11 35.12 -5.32
N ILE A 10 -9.52 35.30 -4.06
CA ILE A 10 -8.89 34.64 -2.90
C ILE A 10 -9.23 33.15 -2.84
N ALA A 11 -10.46 32.76 -3.15
CA ALA A 11 -10.91 31.37 -3.09
C ALA A 11 -10.01 30.38 -3.88
N PRO A 12 -9.66 30.60 -5.16
CA PRO A 12 -8.79 29.69 -5.90
C PRO A 12 -7.35 29.69 -5.36
N ILE A 13 -6.85 30.82 -4.85
CA ILE A 13 -5.52 30.86 -4.22
C ILE A 13 -5.50 29.97 -2.99
N LEU A 14 -6.50 30.08 -2.11
CA LEU A 14 -6.62 29.23 -0.94
C LEU A 14 -6.77 27.76 -1.33
N PHE A 15 -7.54 27.46 -2.38
CA PHE A 15 -7.69 26.10 -2.89
C PHE A 15 -6.38 25.52 -3.43
N ILE A 16 -5.61 26.30 -4.19
CA ILE A 16 -4.28 25.87 -4.69
C ILE A 16 -3.32 25.63 -3.53
N VAL A 17 -3.28 26.53 -2.54
CA VAL A 17 -2.44 26.35 -1.34
C VAL A 17 -2.84 25.08 -0.59
N PHE A 18 -4.15 24.81 -0.45
CA PHE A 18 -4.68 23.59 0.14
C PHE A 18 -4.24 22.33 -0.62
N LEU A 19 -4.35 22.31 -1.95
CA LEU A 19 -3.90 21.18 -2.77
C LEU A 19 -2.39 20.94 -2.64
N ILE A 20 -1.58 22.00 -2.71
CA ILE A 20 -0.12 21.90 -2.53
C ILE A 20 0.22 21.36 -1.15
N TYR A 21 -0.50 21.80 -0.12
CA TYR A 21 -0.30 21.33 1.25
C TYR A 21 -0.57 19.83 1.38
N ASN A 22 -1.69 19.33 0.82
CA ASN A 22 -2.03 17.91 0.88
C ASN A 22 -1.04 17.05 0.07
N HIS A 23 -0.69 17.47 -1.15
CA HIS A 23 0.23 16.71 -2.00
C HIS A 23 1.67 16.62 -1.46
N LYS A 24 2.03 17.44 -0.47
CA LYS A 24 3.34 17.36 0.21
C LYS A 24 3.34 16.46 1.44
N GLN A 25 2.17 15.99 1.88
CA GLN A 25 2.09 15.07 3.01
C GLN A 25 2.65 13.70 2.63
N ILE A 26 3.30 13.05 3.58
CA ILE A 26 3.83 11.69 3.48
C ILE A 26 2.79 10.73 4.10
N PRO A 27 2.58 9.50 3.59
CA PRO A 27 1.59 8.63 4.17
C PRO A 27 2.02 8.13 5.54
N THR A 28 1.04 7.94 6.41
CA THR A 28 1.20 7.47 7.78
C THR A 28 0.41 6.19 8.01
N LYS A 29 0.60 5.57 9.19
CA LYS A 29 -0.21 4.41 9.60
C LYS A 29 -1.69 4.76 9.74
N ASP A 30 -2.00 5.99 10.15
CA ASP A 30 -3.38 6.45 10.30
C ASP A 30 -4.10 6.55 8.96
N ASP A 31 -3.39 6.88 7.88
CA ASP A 31 -3.95 6.89 6.53
C ASP A 31 -4.38 5.48 6.12
N VAL A 32 -3.56 4.47 6.43
CA VAL A 32 -3.91 3.05 6.16
C VAL A 32 -5.14 2.63 6.95
N PHE A 33 -5.26 3.02 8.22
CA PHE A 33 -6.45 2.75 9.02
C PHE A 33 -7.70 3.44 8.46
N LYS A 34 -7.60 4.69 8.01
CA LYS A 34 -8.72 5.42 7.40
C LYS A 34 -9.17 4.78 6.09
N ILE A 35 -8.24 4.41 5.21
CA ILE A 35 -8.55 3.74 3.94
C ILE A 35 -9.32 2.42 4.21
N THR A 36 -8.95 1.70 5.26
CA THR A 36 -9.47 0.37 5.56
C THR A 36 -10.55 0.35 6.66
N GLU A 37 -11.06 1.52 7.06
CA GLU A 37 -12.01 1.66 8.18
C GLU A 37 -13.31 0.89 7.91
N ASN A 38 -13.75 0.86 6.65
CA ASN A 38 -14.99 0.20 6.23
C ASN A 38 -14.79 -1.23 5.72
N TRP A 39 -13.58 -1.78 5.83
CA TRP A 39 -13.32 -3.15 5.41
C TRP A 39 -13.92 -4.16 6.39
N SER A 40 -14.31 -5.32 5.89
CA SER A 40 -14.72 -6.45 6.72
C SER A 40 -13.85 -7.66 6.39
N PRO A 41 -12.94 -8.08 7.29
CA PRO A 41 -12.63 -7.49 8.59
C PRO A 41 -11.79 -6.20 8.52
N VAL A 42 -11.97 -5.33 9.52
CA VAL A 42 -11.21 -4.08 9.68
C VAL A 42 -9.73 -4.34 9.95
N THR A 43 -8.87 -3.39 9.59
CA THR A 43 -7.43 -3.46 9.88
C THR A 43 -7.18 -3.38 11.38
N GLU A 44 -6.43 -4.34 11.91
CA GLU A 44 -6.02 -4.38 13.32
C GLU A 44 -4.64 -3.77 13.55
N LYS A 45 -3.75 -3.91 12.57
CA LYS A 45 -2.35 -3.50 12.74
C LYS A 45 -1.70 -3.11 11.42
N VAL A 46 -1.01 -1.97 11.42
CA VAL A 46 -0.14 -1.53 10.34
C VAL A 46 1.32 -1.72 10.77
N TYR A 47 2.02 -2.62 10.09
CA TYR A 47 3.42 -2.94 10.38
C TYR A 47 4.33 -1.83 9.87
N ILE A 48 4.20 -1.49 8.59
CA ILE A 48 5.10 -0.56 7.91
C ILE A 48 4.34 0.34 6.95
N VAL A 49 4.83 1.56 6.80
CA VAL A 49 4.52 2.48 5.70
C VAL A 49 5.85 3.10 5.30
N ARG A 50 6.37 2.75 4.12
CA ARG A 50 7.69 3.20 3.66
C ARG A 50 7.75 3.36 2.16
N LYS A 51 8.72 4.15 1.71
CA LYS A 51 9.04 4.26 0.29
C LYS A 51 9.99 3.12 -0.12
N VAL A 52 9.66 2.42 -1.19
CA VAL A 52 10.48 1.37 -1.83
C VAL A 52 10.47 1.66 -3.34
N ASP A 53 11.63 1.78 -3.95
CA ASP A 53 11.80 2.02 -5.40
C ASP A 53 10.93 3.14 -5.99
N GLY A 54 10.71 4.20 -5.21
CA GLY A 54 9.91 5.35 -5.65
C GLY A 54 8.43 5.28 -5.26
N GLU A 55 7.92 4.12 -4.87
CA GLU A 55 6.52 3.89 -4.50
C GLU A 55 6.34 3.86 -2.98
N TRP A 56 5.18 4.33 -2.50
CA TRP A 56 4.80 4.17 -1.10
C TRP A 56 4.09 2.84 -0.91
N ILE A 57 4.60 2.04 0.01
CA ILE A 57 4.12 0.69 0.28
C ILE A 57 3.72 0.58 1.75
N SER A 58 2.67 -0.18 2.01
CA SER A 58 2.20 -0.55 3.34
C SER A 58 2.07 -2.05 3.50
N ILE A 59 2.45 -2.55 4.68
CA ILE A 59 2.13 -3.91 5.14
C ILE A 59 1.27 -3.78 6.39
N PHE A 60 0.10 -4.38 6.35
CA PHE A 60 -0.88 -4.33 7.44
C PHE A 60 -1.68 -5.62 7.48
N ARG A 61 -2.40 -5.85 8.58
CA ARG A 61 -3.23 -7.05 8.73
C ARG A 61 -4.58 -6.74 9.35
N ASN A 62 -5.52 -7.62 9.06
CA ASN A 62 -6.73 -7.80 9.84
C ASN A 62 -6.65 -9.11 10.65
N THR A 63 -7.81 -9.65 11.05
CA THR A 63 -7.92 -10.91 11.80
C THR A 63 -7.47 -12.14 11.02
N HIS A 64 -7.55 -12.11 9.68
CA HIS A 64 -7.45 -13.32 8.84
C HIS A 64 -6.42 -13.23 7.71
N THR A 65 -5.86 -12.05 7.48
CA THR A 65 -5.06 -11.75 6.29
C THR A 65 -4.00 -10.69 6.59
N ILE A 66 -2.80 -10.87 6.06
CA ILE A 66 -1.79 -9.80 5.90
C ILE A 66 -1.82 -9.33 4.45
N PHE A 67 -1.80 -8.02 4.28
CA PHE A 67 -1.84 -7.34 2.99
C PHE A 67 -0.55 -6.60 2.72
N PHE A 68 -0.17 -6.57 1.45
CA PHE A 68 0.83 -5.69 0.88
C PHE A 68 0.11 -4.77 -0.11
N ALA A 69 0.20 -3.46 0.11
CA ALA A 69 -0.53 -2.48 -0.69
C ALA A 69 0.36 -1.31 -1.09
N ARG A 70 0.12 -0.79 -2.30
CA ARG A 70 0.65 0.48 -2.77
C ARG A 70 -0.28 1.62 -2.37
N LEU A 71 0.33 2.70 -1.90
CA LEU A 71 -0.35 3.93 -1.52
C LEU A 71 -0.06 5.01 -2.56
N GLU A 72 -1.11 5.66 -3.03
CA GLU A 72 -1.04 6.76 -3.99
C GLU A 72 -1.91 7.92 -3.53
N GLN A 73 -1.54 9.14 -3.92
CA GLN A 73 -2.38 10.30 -3.67
C GLN A 73 -3.40 10.48 -4.78
N ASN A 74 -4.66 10.71 -4.42
CA ASN A 74 -5.66 11.17 -5.37
C ASN A 74 -5.46 12.65 -5.74
N VAL A 75 -6.32 13.18 -6.63
CA VAL A 75 -6.25 14.56 -7.14
C VAL A 75 -6.35 15.63 -6.05
N LEU A 76 -6.89 15.31 -4.87
CA LEU A 76 -6.99 16.23 -3.73
C LEU A 76 -5.81 16.08 -2.75
N GLY A 77 -4.89 15.16 -3.02
CA GLY A 77 -3.73 14.85 -2.17
C GLY A 77 -4.03 13.91 -1.01
N PHE A 78 -5.19 13.25 -0.99
CA PHE A 78 -5.49 12.21 0.01
C PHE A 78 -4.89 10.87 -0.41
N TRP A 79 -4.38 10.12 0.57
CA TRP A 79 -3.83 8.79 0.34
C TRP A 79 -4.93 7.75 0.15
N GLU A 80 -4.76 6.92 -0.86
CA GLU A 80 -5.63 5.79 -1.21
C GLU A 80 -4.76 4.55 -1.48
N MET A 81 -5.36 3.36 -1.39
CA MET A 81 -4.75 2.14 -1.92
C MET A 81 -5.10 1.99 -3.39
N LYS A 82 -4.13 1.57 -4.20
CA LYS A 82 -4.34 1.32 -5.63
C LYS A 82 -3.64 0.03 -6.03
N ASP A 83 -4.38 -0.81 -6.75
CA ASP A 83 -3.78 -1.89 -7.51
C ASP A 83 -3.22 -1.39 -8.86
N GLU A 84 -2.75 -2.31 -9.69
CA GLU A 84 -2.18 -2.03 -11.01
C GLU A 84 -3.12 -1.28 -11.95
N VAL A 85 -4.42 -1.49 -11.81
CA VAL A 85 -5.44 -0.88 -12.67
C VAL A 85 -6.11 0.32 -11.99
N GLY A 86 -5.54 0.80 -10.88
CA GLY A 86 -6.06 1.94 -10.13
C GLY A 86 -7.33 1.66 -9.32
N THR A 87 -7.69 0.38 -9.12
CA THR A 87 -8.80 -0.01 -8.25
C THR A 87 -8.35 0.01 -6.80
N GLU A 88 -9.24 0.42 -5.91
CA GLU A 88 -8.98 0.42 -4.46
C GLU A 88 -8.93 -1.01 -3.92
N SER A 89 -7.73 -1.61 -3.97
CA SER A 89 -7.48 -2.94 -3.44
C SER A 89 -5.99 -3.11 -3.12
N PRO A 90 -5.63 -4.04 -2.21
CA PRO A 90 -4.23 -4.35 -1.93
C PRO A 90 -3.61 -5.03 -3.16
N LEU A 91 -2.29 -4.91 -3.31
CA LEU A 91 -1.57 -5.55 -4.41
C LEU A 91 -1.63 -7.06 -4.26
N VAL A 92 -1.26 -7.57 -3.08
CA VAL A 92 -1.22 -9.00 -2.78
C VAL A 92 -1.51 -9.23 -1.29
N SER A 93 -1.94 -10.44 -0.96
CA SER A 93 -2.21 -10.82 0.42
C SER A 93 -1.84 -12.27 0.69
N THR A 94 -1.68 -12.60 1.96
CA THR A 94 -1.48 -13.98 2.42
C THR A 94 -2.23 -14.21 3.72
N HIS A 95 -2.47 -15.47 4.05
CA HIS A 95 -3.26 -15.85 5.22
C HIS A 95 -2.59 -15.44 6.55
N TYR A 96 -3.42 -15.14 7.55
CA TYR A 96 -3.02 -14.87 8.92
C TYR A 96 -4.08 -15.39 9.91
N PRO A 97 -3.70 -15.87 11.10
CA PRO A 97 -2.35 -16.28 11.46
C PRO A 97 -1.90 -17.46 10.56
N PRO A 98 -0.60 -17.63 10.34
CA PRO A 98 -0.08 -18.81 9.65
C PRO A 98 -0.46 -20.10 10.40
N LYS A 99 -0.54 -21.22 9.69
CA LYS A 99 -0.78 -22.52 10.36
C LYS A 99 0.48 -22.93 11.13
N GLN A 100 0.29 -23.71 12.21
CA GLN A 100 1.37 -24.06 13.13
C GLN A 100 2.46 -24.96 12.52
N ASP A 101 2.17 -25.62 11.40
CA ASP A 101 3.05 -26.52 10.67
C ASP A 101 3.68 -25.89 9.41
N GLU A 102 3.38 -24.61 9.12
CA GLU A 102 3.94 -23.89 7.99
C GLU A 102 5.28 -23.23 8.36
N GLU A 103 6.31 -23.41 7.52
CA GLU A 103 7.59 -22.71 7.69
C GLU A 103 7.59 -21.31 7.04
N LEU A 104 6.76 -21.15 6.00
CA LEU A 104 6.55 -19.94 5.21
C LEU A 104 5.10 -19.91 4.73
N THR A 105 4.45 -18.74 4.78
CA THR A 105 3.22 -18.48 4.01
C THR A 105 3.53 -17.49 2.89
N TRP A 106 2.86 -17.63 1.75
CA TRP A 106 2.99 -16.69 0.65
C TRP A 106 1.72 -16.63 -0.20
N GLY A 107 1.56 -15.54 -0.92
CA GLY A 107 0.52 -15.33 -1.91
C GLY A 107 1.11 -14.69 -3.16
N ALA A 108 0.41 -14.89 -4.27
CA ALA A 108 0.71 -14.21 -5.52
C ALA A 108 -0.56 -13.60 -6.10
N SER A 109 -0.40 -12.46 -6.75
CA SER A 109 -1.45 -11.79 -7.50
C SER A 109 -0.88 -11.15 -8.76
N GLY A 110 -1.74 -11.00 -9.76
CA GLY A 110 -1.44 -10.30 -10.99
C GLY A 110 -2.73 -10.18 -11.80
N ARG A 111 -2.96 -9.03 -12.42
CA ARG A 111 -4.07 -8.86 -13.37
C ARG A 111 -3.42 -8.58 -14.71
N GLY A 112 -3.49 -9.54 -15.63
CA GLY A 112 -2.74 -9.61 -16.90
C GLY A 112 -2.99 -8.51 -17.94
N VAL A 113 -3.04 -7.25 -17.50
CA VAL A 113 -3.12 -6.03 -18.31
C VAL A 113 -1.70 -5.46 -18.52
N GLU A 114 -0.79 -5.67 -17.56
CA GLU A 114 0.66 -5.48 -17.69
C GLU A 114 1.35 -6.65 -16.95
N ASP A 115 2.51 -7.12 -17.41
CA ASP A 115 3.24 -8.33 -16.96
C ASP A 115 3.72 -8.33 -15.47
N SER A 116 3.04 -7.61 -14.60
CA SER A 116 3.39 -7.43 -13.21
C SER A 116 2.71 -8.51 -12.36
N ALA A 117 3.53 -9.20 -11.56
CA ALA A 117 3.11 -10.21 -10.61
C ALA A 117 3.74 -9.90 -9.27
N TYR A 118 2.91 -9.78 -8.23
CA TYR A 118 3.38 -9.54 -6.88
C TYR A 118 3.45 -10.86 -6.11
N TYR A 119 4.56 -11.03 -5.41
CA TYR A 119 4.78 -12.13 -4.49
C TYR A 119 5.01 -11.55 -3.11
N PHE A 120 4.26 -12.03 -2.12
CA PHE A 120 4.40 -11.58 -0.75
C PHE A 120 4.23 -12.75 0.20
N GLY A 121 5.06 -12.80 1.24
CA GLY A 121 5.04 -13.89 2.20
C GLY A 121 5.57 -13.51 3.56
N GLN A 122 5.44 -14.45 4.49
CA GLN A 122 5.92 -14.35 5.85
C GLN A 122 6.78 -15.57 6.15
N ILE A 123 7.97 -15.33 6.72
CA ILE A 123 8.82 -16.38 7.28
C ILE A 123 8.34 -16.66 8.69
N ILE A 124 7.92 -17.90 8.94
CA ILE A 124 7.40 -18.34 10.23
C ILE A 124 8.50 -19.04 11.01
N ASN A 125 9.28 -19.89 10.35
CA ASN A 125 10.40 -20.60 10.96
C ASN A 125 11.62 -19.65 11.10
N PRO A 126 11.99 -19.23 12.33
CA PRO A 126 13.10 -18.29 12.54
C PRO A 126 14.48 -18.90 12.22
N ASN A 127 14.54 -20.22 11.97
CA ASN A 127 15.75 -20.91 11.57
C ASN A 127 16.04 -20.76 10.08
N ILE A 128 15.08 -20.34 9.26
CA ILE A 128 15.32 -20.01 7.85
C ILE A 128 16.26 -18.80 7.80
N LYS A 129 17.41 -18.96 7.12
CA LYS A 129 18.44 -17.92 6.99
C LYS A 129 18.52 -17.30 5.60
N GLU A 130 17.97 -17.98 4.60
CA GLU A 130 18.09 -17.59 3.20
C GLU A 130 16.80 -17.98 2.46
N ILE A 131 16.35 -17.09 1.58
CA ILE A 131 15.28 -17.36 0.61
C ILE A 131 15.87 -17.15 -0.77
N LYS A 132 15.74 -18.15 -1.64
CA LYS A 132 16.06 -18.03 -3.06
C LYS A 132 14.78 -18.06 -3.86
N VAL A 133 14.60 -17.09 -4.75
CA VAL A 133 13.48 -17.07 -5.69
C VAL A 133 14.02 -17.33 -7.09
N GLU A 134 13.61 -18.46 -7.66
CA GLU A 134 13.96 -18.86 -9.01
C GLU A 134 12.79 -18.62 -9.95
N THR A 135 13.01 -17.85 -11.01
CA THR A 135 12.04 -17.66 -12.09
C THR A 135 12.55 -18.35 -13.35
N GLN A 136 11.65 -18.65 -14.30
CA GLN A 136 12.03 -19.28 -15.57
C GLN A 136 13.09 -18.50 -16.38
N LYS A 137 13.29 -17.21 -16.08
CA LYS A 137 14.25 -16.36 -16.79
C LYS A 137 15.52 -16.04 -16.00
N ASN A 138 15.52 -16.05 -14.66
CA ASN A 138 16.68 -15.77 -13.79
C ASN A 138 16.40 -16.13 -12.33
N SER A 139 17.45 -16.41 -11.55
CA SER A 139 17.41 -16.42 -10.08
C SER A 139 17.61 -15.01 -9.52
N LEU A 140 16.76 -14.59 -8.57
CA LEU A 140 16.91 -13.32 -7.84
C LEU A 140 17.47 -13.63 -6.45
N GLU A 141 18.60 -13.02 -6.11
CA GLU A 141 19.33 -13.30 -4.86
C GLU A 141 19.16 -12.21 -3.77
N ASP A 142 18.60 -11.05 -4.09
CA ASP A 142 18.45 -9.92 -3.15
C ASP A 142 16.98 -9.48 -2.99
N LEU A 143 16.21 -10.22 -2.20
CA LEU A 143 14.86 -9.81 -1.79
C LEU A 143 14.94 -8.93 -0.54
N ILE A 144 14.15 -7.85 -0.53
CA ILE A 144 14.01 -7.00 0.66
C ILE A 144 13.31 -7.83 1.75
N ILE A 145 14.07 -8.24 2.76
CA ILE A 145 13.59 -8.87 4.01
C ILE A 145 13.17 -7.77 5.01
#